data_AF-A0A1S5Y0X6-F1
#
_entry.id   AF-A0A1S5Y0X6-F1
#
_cell.length_a   1.000
_cell.length_b   1.000
_cell.length_c   1.000
_cell.angle_alpha   90.00
_cell.angle_beta   90.00
_cell.angle_gamma   90.00
#
_symmetry.space_group_name_H-M   'P 1'
#
loop_
_entity.id
_entity.type
_entity.pdbx_description
1 polymer ?
#
loop_
_entity_poly.entity_id
_entity_poly.type
_entity_poly.pdbx_seq_one_letter_code
_entity_poly.pdbx_strand_id
1 'polypeptide(L)'
;MIQAFEFTHELAWKTLKDYLEHMGSVPALYGSRDTTREAFRLGLITDGQTWMNMIKSRNETSHTYNEELLEKVVYAVVNDYYPAFAALLEKLHTLEQRP
;
A
#
# COMPACT_ATOMS: atom_id res chain seq x y z
N MET A 1 15.04 -6.11 -5.29
CA MET A 1 13.63 -5.92 -5.72
C MET A 1 12.67 -6.08 -4.56
N ILE A 2 12.62 -7.24 -3.89
CA ILE A 2 11.74 -7.47 -2.73
C ILE A 2 11.94 -6.41 -1.62
N GLN A 3 13.17 -6.11 -1.22
CA GLN A 3 13.44 -5.06 -0.23
C GLN A 3 12.92 -3.67 -0.64
N ALA A 4 12.97 -3.34 -1.95
CA ALA A 4 12.43 -2.09 -2.45
C ALA A 4 10.90 -2.08 -2.35
N PHE A 5 10.24 -3.19 -2.69
CA PHE A 5 8.81 -3.36 -2.45
C PHE A 5 8.45 -3.21 -0.95
N GLU A 6 9.17 -3.86 -0.05
CA GLU A 6 8.89 -3.80 1.39
C GLU A 6 9.01 -2.37 1.92
N PHE A 7 10.07 -1.65 1.54
CA PHE A 7 10.26 -0.25 1.88
C PHE A 7 9.17 0.65 1.30
N THR A 8 8.85 0.51 0.01
CA THR A 8 7.83 1.31 -0.67
C THR A 8 6.45 1.07 -0.07
N HIS A 9 6.08 -0.19 0.20
CA HIS A 9 4.83 -0.51 0.87
C HIS A 9 4.76 0.14 2.26
N GLU A 10 5.83 0.02 3.06
CA GLU A 10 5.91 0.61 4.39
C GLU A 10 5.73 2.13 4.39
N LEU A 11 6.40 2.81 3.45
CA LEU A 11 6.27 4.24 3.28
C LEU A 11 4.84 4.61 2.85
N ALA A 12 4.29 3.92 1.85
CA ALA A 12 3.01 4.29 1.27
C ALA A 12 1.83 4.16 2.25
N TRP A 13 1.78 3.07 3.05
CA TRP A 13 0.70 2.96 4.04
C TRP A 13 0.87 3.96 5.19
N LYS A 14 2.10 4.32 5.58
CA LYS A 14 2.34 5.38 6.57
C LYS A 14 1.92 6.75 6.06
N THR A 15 2.25 7.08 4.81
CA THR A 15 1.79 8.31 4.17
C THR A 15 0.27 8.39 4.11
N LEU A 16 -0.41 7.30 3.76
CA LEU A 16 -1.87 7.23 3.80
C LEU A 16 -2.41 7.46 5.22
N LYS A 17 -1.80 6.83 6.22
CA LYS A 17 -2.17 7.00 7.62
C LYS A 17 -2.06 8.47 8.04
N ASP A 18 -0.90 9.08 7.83
CA ASP A 18 -0.65 10.47 8.20
C ASP A 18 -1.64 11.42 7.52
N TYR A 19 -1.93 11.19 6.23
CA TYR A 19 -2.92 11.95 5.48
C TYR A 19 -4.34 11.80 6.05
N LEU A 20 -4.75 10.57 6.36
CA LEU A 20 -6.08 10.27 6.91
C LEU A 20 -6.25 10.87 8.31
N GLU A 21 -5.24 10.76 9.17
CA GLU A 21 -5.23 11.36 10.50
C GLU A 21 -5.27 12.89 10.43
N HIS A 22 -4.56 13.50 9.48
CA HIS A 22 -4.58 14.94 9.26
C HIS A 22 -5.96 15.46 8.82
N MET A 23 -6.75 14.68 8.07
CA MET A 23 -8.14 15.03 7.73
C MET A 23 -9.10 15.00 8.93
N GLY A 24 -8.70 14.45 10.07
CA GLY A 24 -9.43 14.50 11.34
C GLY A 24 -10.78 13.76 11.40
N SER A 25 -11.18 13.08 10.31
CA SER A 25 -12.53 12.49 10.14
C SER A 25 -12.52 10.96 10.08
N VAL A 26 -11.45 10.32 10.55
CA VAL A 26 -11.28 8.86 10.47
C VAL A 26 -11.17 8.23 11.87
N PRO A 27 -11.58 6.96 12.04
CA PRO A 27 -11.27 6.19 13.24
C PRO A 27 -9.76 6.11 13.49
N ALA A 28 -9.36 5.83 14.73
CA ALA A 28 -7.94 5.62 15.04
C ALA A 28 -7.34 4.50 14.18
N LEU A 29 -6.23 4.81 13.49
CA LEU A 29 -5.52 3.90 12.60
C LEU A 29 -4.26 3.36 13.27
N TYR A 30 -4.09 2.05 13.31
CA TYR A 30 -3.02 1.38 14.04
C TYR A 30 -1.99 0.71 13.13
N GLY A 31 -2.34 0.35 11.89
CA GLY A 31 -1.41 -0.29 10.97
C GLY A 31 -1.80 -0.24 9.50
N SER A 32 -1.13 -1.04 8.68
CA SER A 32 -1.35 -1.04 7.22
C SER A 32 -2.74 -1.56 6.82
N ARG A 33 -3.34 -2.46 7.61
CA ARG A 33 -4.60 -3.13 7.27
C ARG A 33 -5.81 -2.23 7.43
N ASP A 34 -5.96 -1.59 8.58
CA ASP A 34 -7.03 -0.63 8.85
C ASP A 34 -6.84 0.65 8.04
N THR A 35 -5.60 1.13 7.88
CA THR A 35 -5.29 2.25 6.96
C THR A 35 -5.70 1.95 5.53
N THR A 36 -5.36 0.78 4.98
CA THR A 36 -5.78 0.36 3.63
C THR A 36 -7.29 0.36 3.47
N ARG A 37 -8.02 -0.19 4.45
CA ARG A 37 -9.50 -0.24 4.40
C ARG A 37 -10.10 1.15 4.37
N GLU A 38 -9.57 2.05 5.19
CA GLU A 38 -10.08 3.42 5.28
C GLU A 38 -9.73 4.25 4.04
N ALA A 39 -8.49 4.11 3.55
CA ALA A 39 -8.05 4.71 2.29
C ALA A 39 -8.93 4.27 1.11
N PHE A 40 -9.31 2.99 1.07
CA PHE A 40 -10.23 2.47 0.05
C PHE A 40 -11.64 3.03 0.23
N ARG A 41 -12.16 3.05 1.47
CA ARG A 41 -13.49 3.60 1.80
C ARG A 41 -13.64 5.05 1.37
N LEU A 42 -12.57 5.84 1.50
CA LEU A 42 -12.54 7.27 1.15
C LEU A 42 -12.08 7.54 -0.29
N GLY A 43 -11.82 6.49 -1.09
CA GLY A 43 -11.44 6.63 -2.49
C GLY A 43 -10.05 7.25 -2.72
N LEU A 44 -9.15 7.12 -1.74
CA LEU A 44 -7.72 7.43 -1.91
C LEU A 44 -7.00 6.32 -2.69
N ILE A 45 -7.46 5.09 -2.55
CA ILE A 45 -7.06 3.96 -3.38
C ILE A 45 -8.31 3.31 -3.98
N THR A 46 -8.19 2.76 -5.18
CA THR A 46 -9.32 2.22 -5.94
C THR A 46 -9.38 0.69 -5.96
N ASP A 47 -8.28 0.02 -5.62
CA ASP A 47 -8.20 -1.44 -5.52
C ASP A 47 -7.69 -1.85 -4.14
N GLY A 48 -8.61 -1.88 -3.17
CA GLY A 48 -8.27 -2.30 -1.81
C GLY A 48 -7.79 -3.75 -1.72
N GLN A 49 -8.20 -4.64 -2.63
CA GLN A 49 -7.81 -6.06 -2.58
C GLN A 49 -6.33 -6.22 -2.93
N THR A 50 -5.84 -5.51 -3.95
CA THR A 50 -4.42 -5.51 -4.30
C THR A 50 -3.55 -5.01 -3.14
N TRP A 51 -3.98 -3.95 -2.44
CA TRP A 51 -3.29 -3.47 -1.24
C TRP A 51 -3.31 -4.48 -0.08
N MET A 52 -4.42 -5.17 0.12
CA MET A 52 -4.49 -6.26 1.12
C MET A 52 -3.57 -7.43 0.76
N ASN A 53 -3.41 -7.73 -0.54
CA ASN A 53 -2.47 -8.73 -1.03
C ASN A 53 -1.01 -8.30 -0.77
N MET A 54 -0.65 -7.02 -0.96
CA MET A 54 0.68 -6.51 -0.62
C MET A 54 1.04 -6.77 0.85
N ILE A 55 0.12 -6.51 1.78
CA ILE A 55 0.33 -6.75 3.22
C ILE A 55 0.64 -8.23 3.47
N LYS A 56 -0.08 -9.14 2.79
CA LYS A 56 0.17 -10.57 2.88
C LYS A 56 1.54 -10.94 2.30
N SER A 57 1.86 -10.50 1.09
CA SER A 57 3.15 -10.75 0.46
C SER A 57 4.33 -10.25 1.29
N ARG A 58 4.21 -9.05 1.89
CA ARG A 58 5.25 -8.49 2.77
C ARG A 58 5.50 -9.35 4.01
N ASN A 59 4.45 -9.90 4.61
CA ASN A 59 4.60 -10.79 5.76
C ASN A 59 5.24 -12.12 5.35
N GLU A 60 4.94 -12.61 4.15
CA GLU A 60 5.51 -13.85 3.61
C GLU A 60 6.98 -13.70 3.21
N THR A 61 7.39 -12.56 2.62
CA THR A 61 8.78 -12.31 2.23
C THR A 61 9.73 -12.12 3.41
N SER A 62 9.24 -11.64 4.55
CA SER A 62 10.04 -11.46 5.77
C SER A 62 10.42 -12.77 6.46
N HIS A 63 9.77 -13.90 6.11
CA HIS A 63 9.87 -15.14 6.86
C HIS A 63 10.36 -16.35 6.06
N THR A 64 10.68 -16.24 4.75
CA THR A 64 10.96 -17.44 3.94
C THR A 64 11.94 -17.22 2.78
N TYR A 65 12.90 -18.14 2.62
CA TYR A 65 13.79 -18.31 1.45
C TYR A 65 13.22 -19.28 0.41
N ASN A 66 11.89 -19.30 0.20
CA ASN A 66 11.26 -20.20 -0.77
C ASN A 66 11.26 -19.51 -2.14
N GLU A 67 12.06 -20.03 -3.07
CA GLU A 67 12.23 -19.46 -4.42
C GLU A 67 10.89 -19.35 -5.17
N GLU A 68 10.01 -20.36 -5.08
CA GLU A 68 8.70 -20.34 -5.76
C GLU A 68 7.81 -19.21 -5.23
N LEU A 69 7.85 -18.96 -3.91
CA LEU A 69 7.15 -17.85 -3.29
C LEU A 69 7.76 -16.51 -3.72
N LEU A 70 9.09 -16.43 -3.78
CA LEU A 70 9.80 -15.22 -4.20
C LEU A 70 9.42 -14.83 -5.63
N GLU A 71 9.37 -15.80 -6.54
CA GLU A 71 8.96 -15.58 -7.94
C GLU A 71 7.53 -15.07 -8.03
N LYS A 72 6.59 -15.66 -7.26
CA LYS A 72 5.20 -15.20 -7.20
C LYS A 72 5.09 -13.77 -6.69
N VAL A 73 5.84 -13.42 -5.65
CA VAL A 73 5.84 -12.05 -5.11
C VAL A 73 6.48 -11.08 -6.10
N VAL A 74 7.59 -11.45 -6.74
CA VAL A 74 8.21 -10.61 -7.79
C VAL A 74 7.23 -10.35 -8.93
N TYR A 75 6.51 -11.38 -9.38
CA TYR A 75 5.49 -11.23 -10.41
C TYR A 75 4.39 -10.26 -9.96
N ALA A 76 3.86 -10.42 -8.75
CA ALA A 76 2.83 -9.53 -8.20
C ALA A 76 3.36 -8.09 -8.02
N VAL A 77 4.62 -7.92 -7.61
CA VAL A 77 5.24 -6.59 -7.46
C VAL A 77 5.23 -5.82 -8.78
N VAL A 78 5.60 -6.49 -9.87
CA VAL A 78 5.71 -5.85 -11.20
C VAL A 78 4.33 -5.59 -11.81
N ASN A 79 3.43 -6.59 -11.74
CA ASN A 79 2.18 -6.56 -12.51
C ASN A 79 1.00 -5.95 -11.74
N ASP A 80 0.99 -6.07 -10.41
CA ASP A 80 -0.15 -5.66 -9.59
C ASP A 80 0.22 -4.49 -8.65
N TYR A 81 1.35 -4.59 -7.95
CA TYR A 81 1.66 -3.66 -6.86
C TYR A 81 2.24 -2.34 -7.37
N TYR A 82 3.14 -2.39 -8.35
CA TYR A 82 3.70 -1.19 -8.95
C TYR A 82 2.61 -0.27 -9.56
N PRO A 83 1.66 -0.78 -10.38
CA PRO A 83 0.55 0.04 -10.86
C PRO A 83 -0.30 0.65 -9.74
N ALA A 84 -0.54 -0.09 -8.67
CA ALA A 84 -1.29 0.40 -7.51
C ALA A 84 -0.54 1.53 -6.76
N PHE A 85 0.79 1.45 -6.63
CA PHE A 85 1.59 2.55 -6.09
C PHE A 85 1.60 3.78 -7.00
N ALA A 86 1.72 3.59 -8.32
CA ALA A 86 1.65 4.69 -9.28
C ALA A 86 0.30 5.41 -9.21
N ALA A 87 -0.81 4.65 -9.12
CA ALA A 87 -2.14 5.22 -8.95
C ALA A 87 -2.29 6.02 -7.66
N LEU A 88 -1.72 5.55 -6.53
CA LEU A 88 -1.70 6.31 -5.28
C LEU A 88 -0.88 7.60 -5.44
N LEU A 89 0.30 7.55 -6.05
CA LEU A 89 1.15 8.73 -6.25
C LEU A 89 0.41 9.81 -7.05
N GLU A 90 -0.20 9.44 -8.17
CA GLU A 90 -1.04 10.34 -8.97
C GLU A 90 -2.18 10.91 -8.13
N LYS A 91 -2.87 10.07 -7.34
CA LYS A 91 -3.93 10.54 -6.45
C LYS A 91 -3.41 11.59 -5.47
N LEU A 92 -2.26 11.36 -4.83
CA LEU A 92 -1.70 12.31 -3.86
C LEU A 92 -1.28 13.62 -4.53
N HIS A 93 -0.67 13.59 -5.71
CA HIS A 93 -0.36 14.81 -6.47
C HIS A 93 -1.64 15.61 -6.79
N THR A 94 -2.72 14.95 -7.18
CA THR A 94 -3.99 15.67 -7.44
C THR A 94 -4.59 16.30 -6.20
N LEU A 95 -4.28 15.78 -5.00
CA LEU A 95 -4.75 16.32 -3.73
C LEU A 95 -3.88 17.49 -3.25
N GLU A 96 -2.58 17.45 -3.50
CA GLU A 96 -1.64 18.53 -3.20
C GLU A 96 -1.95 19.82 -3.99
N GLN A 97 -2.43 19.69 -5.24
CA GLN A 97 -2.76 20.84 -6.09
C GLN A 97 -4.11 21.50 -5.76
N ARG A 98 -4.83 21.03 -4.73
CA ARG A 98 -6.11 21.63 -4.32
C ARG A 98 -5.84 22.76 -3.32
N PRO A 99 -6.33 23.99 -3.58
CA PRO A 99 -6.06 25.16 -2.75
C PRO A 99 -6.73 25.08 -1.38
#